data_AF-A0A2D8EKZ4-F1
#
_entry.id   AF-A0A2D8EKZ4-F1
#
_cell.length_a   1.000
_cell.length_b   1.000
_cell.length_c   1.000
_cell.angle_alpha   90.00
_cell.angle_beta   90.00
_cell.angle_gamma   90.00
#
_symmetry.space_group_name_H-M   'P 1'
#
loop_
_entity.id
_entity.type
_entity.pdbx_description
1 polymer ?
#
loop_
_entity_poly.entity_id
_entity_poly.type
_entity_poly.pdbx_seq_one_letter_code
_entity_poly.pdbx_strand_id
1 'polypeptide(L)'
;MKRFVHIGTAATILATSAMAESGAVQRVDADLPGPIEFEAPEALQAMTEGVVWLDLRIAPELEPAIILKDGNYGSLDGCEFGPVEADMVMVATGSNHMILEVRTGDPEQHAGNLLSCNYDPNLISDDGFGHMTRLKGCFFAHAISIPTAVHWRLNPLPAEACGFGD
;
A
#
# COMPACT_ATOMS: atom_id res chain seq x y z
N MET A 1 2.90 49.80 -60.79
CA MET A 1 2.07 49.79 -59.57
C MET A 1 2.11 48.37 -58.99
N LYS A 2 2.79 48.16 -57.86
CA LYS A 2 2.91 46.87 -57.15
C LYS A 2 2.39 47.07 -55.74
N ARG A 3 1.33 46.35 -55.36
CA ARG A 3 0.99 46.08 -53.95
C ARG A 3 0.38 44.68 -53.87
N PHE A 4 1.22 43.73 -53.47
CA PHE A 4 0.80 42.44 -52.93
C PHE A 4 0.37 42.68 -51.47
N VAL A 5 -0.81 42.23 -51.09
CA VAL A 5 -1.25 42.16 -49.69
C VAL A 5 -1.24 40.69 -49.31
N HIS A 6 -0.29 40.30 -48.47
CA HIS A 6 -0.29 39.01 -47.77
C HIS A 6 -1.09 39.17 -46.48
N ILE A 7 -2.19 38.42 -46.36
CA ILE A 7 -2.91 38.23 -45.10
C ILE A 7 -2.34 36.95 -44.49
N GLY A 8 -1.45 37.11 -43.52
CA GLY A 8 -0.94 36.00 -42.71
C GLY A 8 -1.95 35.64 -41.63
N THR A 9 -2.56 34.46 -41.74
CA THR A 9 -3.42 33.90 -40.71
C THR A 9 -2.54 33.27 -39.63
N ALA A 10 -2.44 33.90 -38.46
CA ALA A 10 -1.76 33.33 -37.31
C ALA A 10 -2.60 32.18 -36.74
N ALA A 11 -2.10 30.95 -36.87
CA ALA A 11 -2.66 29.78 -36.20
C ALA A 11 -2.18 29.78 -34.73
N THR A 12 -3.06 30.17 -33.82
CA THR A 12 -2.81 30.05 -32.38
C THR A 12 -2.96 28.58 -31.99
N ILE A 13 -1.84 27.90 -31.78
CA ILE A 13 -1.81 26.54 -31.23
C ILE A 13 -2.17 26.66 -29.75
N LEU A 14 -3.41 26.30 -29.41
CA LEU A 14 -3.82 26.08 -28.03
C LEU A 14 -3.12 24.81 -27.54
N ALA A 15 -2.02 24.99 -26.81
CA ALA A 15 -1.44 23.92 -26.01
C ALA A 15 -2.43 23.61 -24.88
N THR A 16 -3.26 22.59 -25.07
CA THR A 16 -4.00 21.97 -23.97
C THR A 16 -2.98 21.29 -23.07
N SER A 17 -2.70 21.90 -21.92
CA SER A 17 -2.08 21.25 -20.78
C SER A 17 -2.95 20.03 -20.45
N ALA A 18 -2.47 18.83 -20.77
CA ALA A 18 -3.01 17.62 -20.20
C ALA A 18 -2.72 17.69 -18.70
N MET A 19 -3.67 18.18 -17.91
CA MET A 19 -3.67 17.91 -16.49
C MET A 19 -3.81 16.40 -16.38
N ALA A 20 -2.72 15.71 -16.06
CA ALA A 20 -2.81 14.35 -15.56
C ALA A 20 -3.78 14.40 -14.39
N GLU A 21 -4.89 13.67 -14.49
CA GLU A 21 -5.74 13.40 -13.32
C GLU A 21 -4.79 12.93 -12.21
N SER A 22 -4.79 13.63 -11.08
CA SER A 22 -4.20 13.07 -9.87
C SER A 22 -4.92 11.74 -9.66
N GLY A 23 -4.24 10.62 -9.93
CA GLY A 23 -4.85 9.30 -9.84
C GLY A 23 -5.54 9.17 -8.49
N ALA A 24 -6.82 8.78 -8.51
CA ALA A 24 -7.60 8.66 -7.28
C ALA A 24 -6.87 7.72 -6.31
N VAL A 25 -6.69 8.17 -5.06
CA VAL A 25 -6.11 7.35 -4.00
C VAL A 25 -7.06 6.20 -3.71
N GLN A 26 -6.63 4.98 -3.98
CA GLN A 26 -7.40 3.76 -3.69
C GLN A 26 -7.33 3.48 -2.19
N ARG A 27 -8.47 3.36 -1.52
CA ARG A 27 -8.53 2.95 -0.11
C ARG A 27 -8.66 1.44 -0.01
N VAL A 28 -7.69 0.81 0.66
CA VAL A 28 -7.65 -0.63 0.89
C VAL A 28 -7.64 -0.84 2.39
N ASP A 29 -8.82 -1.13 2.93
CA ASP A 29 -9.07 -1.48 4.34
C ASP A 29 -9.51 -2.95 4.38
N ALA A 30 -8.77 -3.79 5.10
CA ALA A 30 -9.10 -5.20 5.20
C ALA A 30 -8.55 -5.86 6.47
N ASP A 31 -9.29 -6.85 6.95
CA ASP A 31 -8.86 -7.82 7.94
C ASP A 31 -8.30 -9.07 7.25
N LEU A 32 -7.25 -9.65 7.83
CA LEU A 32 -6.66 -10.93 7.43
C LEU A 32 -6.75 -11.92 8.61
N PRO A 33 -7.29 -13.14 8.41
CA PRO A 33 -7.84 -13.65 7.15
C PRO A 33 -9.15 -12.96 6.76
N GLY A 34 -9.45 -12.96 5.46
CA GLY A 34 -10.76 -12.55 4.96
C GLY A 34 -11.88 -13.55 5.32
N PRO A 35 -13.14 -13.20 5.03
CA PRO A 35 -14.30 -14.06 5.36
C PRO A 35 -14.41 -15.33 4.50
N ILE A 36 -13.70 -15.38 3.37
CA ILE A 36 -13.71 -16.52 2.44
C ILE A 36 -12.35 -17.21 2.50
N GLU A 37 -12.37 -18.49 2.82
CA GLU A 37 -11.16 -19.31 2.88
C GLU A 37 -10.48 -19.40 1.50
N PHE A 38 -9.16 -19.34 1.47
CA PHE A 38 -8.34 -19.39 0.25
C PHE A 38 -8.51 -18.23 -0.73
N GLU A 39 -9.25 -17.19 -0.35
CA GLU A 39 -9.42 -15.97 -1.13
C GLU A 39 -8.87 -14.77 -0.35
N ALA A 40 -8.28 -13.82 -1.09
CA ALA A 40 -7.87 -12.57 -0.48
C ALA A 40 -9.13 -11.73 -0.15
N PRO A 41 -9.10 -10.86 0.86
CA PRO A 41 -10.17 -9.86 1.06
C PRO A 41 -10.53 -9.10 -0.22
N GLU A 42 -11.82 -8.80 -0.41
CA GLU A 42 -12.33 -8.11 -1.61
C GLU A 42 -11.57 -6.81 -1.92
N ALA A 43 -11.25 -6.02 -0.88
CA ALA A 43 -10.49 -4.78 -1.03
C ALA A 43 -9.09 -5.00 -1.64
N LEU A 44 -8.43 -6.12 -1.32
CA LEU A 44 -7.15 -6.51 -1.91
C LEU A 44 -7.33 -7.06 -3.33
N GLN A 45 -8.40 -7.82 -3.59
CA GLN A 45 -8.71 -8.33 -4.92
C GLN A 45 -9.03 -7.21 -5.93
N ALA A 46 -9.71 -6.15 -5.47
CA ALA A 46 -10.11 -5.02 -6.28
C ALA A 46 -8.99 -4.00 -6.55
N MET A 47 -7.80 -4.20 -5.96
CA MET A 47 -6.67 -3.31 -6.17
C MET A 47 -6.27 -3.22 -7.64
N THR A 48 -5.91 -2.01 -8.06
CA THR A 48 -5.33 -1.72 -9.37
C THR A 48 -4.00 -1.00 -9.20
N GLU A 49 -3.19 -0.90 -10.26
CA GLU A 49 -1.95 -0.14 -10.21
C GLU A 49 -2.23 1.34 -9.92
N GLY A 50 -1.45 1.95 -9.02
CA GLY A 50 -1.63 3.35 -8.63
C GLY A 50 -1.41 3.62 -7.15
N VAL A 51 -1.81 4.81 -6.70
CA VAL A 51 -1.67 5.19 -5.29
C VAL A 51 -2.69 4.45 -4.43
N VAL A 52 -2.21 3.82 -3.36
CA VAL A 52 -2.97 3.04 -2.40
C VAL A 52 -2.73 3.61 -1.01
N TRP A 53 -3.84 3.94 -0.36
CA TRP A 53 -3.93 4.06 1.07
C TRP A 53 -4.24 2.69 1.66
N LEU A 54 -3.29 2.10 2.40
CA LEU A 54 -3.40 0.77 2.95
C LEU A 54 -3.65 0.82 4.45
N ASP A 55 -4.59 0.02 4.93
CA ASP A 55 -4.85 -0.26 6.34
C ASP A 55 -5.22 -1.74 6.50
N LEU A 56 -4.21 -2.56 6.77
CA LEU A 56 -4.40 -4.00 6.99
C LEU A 56 -4.31 -4.33 8.46
N ARG A 57 -5.29 -5.08 8.94
CA ARG A 57 -5.30 -5.72 10.25
C ARG A 57 -5.05 -7.20 10.06
N ILE A 58 -4.03 -7.72 10.72
CA ILE A 58 -3.51 -9.07 10.54
C ILE A 58 -3.68 -9.79 11.86
N ALA A 59 -4.47 -10.86 11.83
CA ALA A 59 -4.68 -11.71 12.99
C ALA A 59 -3.35 -12.35 13.44
N PRO A 60 -3.14 -12.59 14.74
CA PRO A 60 -1.90 -13.12 15.29
C PRO A 60 -1.41 -14.42 14.64
N GLU A 61 -2.33 -15.24 14.16
CA GLU A 61 -2.06 -16.55 13.55
C GLU A 61 -1.46 -16.42 12.14
N LEU A 62 -1.54 -15.23 11.53
CA LEU A 62 -1.03 -14.90 10.21
C LEU A 62 0.18 -13.97 10.29
N GLU A 63 1.17 -14.32 11.13
CA GLU A 63 2.39 -13.53 11.25
C GLU A 63 3.04 -13.29 9.88
N PRO A 64 3.21 -12.01 9.46
CA PRO A 64 3.85 -11.70 8.21
C PRO A 64 5.36 -11.96 8.29
N ALA A 65 5.99 -12.29 7.15
CA ALA A 65 7.45 -12.35 7.12
C ALA A 65 8.03 -10.94 7.06
N ILE A 66 8.87 -10.62 8.04
CA ILE A 66 9.51 -9.30 8.20
C ILE A 66 10.95 -9.39 7.75
N ILE A 67 11.38 -8.46 6.89
CA ILE A 67 12.76 -8.29 6.48
C ILE A 67 13.24 -6.93 6.97
N LEU A 68 14.36 -6.93 7.70
CA LEU A 68 15.00 -5.75 8.26
C LEU A 68 15.91 -5.07 7.23
N LYS A 69 16.38 -3.85 7.54
CA LYS A 69 17.25 -3.05 6.65
C LYS A 69 18.57 -3.73 6.30
N ASP A 70 19.06 -4.64 7.15
CA ASP A 70 20.27 -5.41 6.92
C ASP A 70 20.02 -6.69 6.09
N GLY A 71 18.78 -6.95 5.69
CA GLY A 71 18.34 -8.11 4.93
C GLY A 71 18.07 -9.36 5.79
N ASN A 72 18.24 -9.29 7.12
CA ASN A 72 17.88 -10.38 8.01
C ASN A 72 16.36 -10.45 8.23
N TYR A 73 15.89 -11.63 8.62
CA TYR A 73 14.50 -11.82 9.02
C TYR A 73 14.26 -11.28 10.43
N GLY A 74 13.21 -10.48 10.58
CA GLY A 74 12.68 -10.02 11.86
C GLY A 74 11.64 -10.99 12.43
N SER A 75 11.17 -10.69 13.64
CA SER A 75 10.11 -11.43 14.34
C SER A 75 9.20 -10.44 15.08
N LEU A 76 7.93 -10.81 15.26
CA LEU A 76 7.02 -10.11 16.18
C LEU A 76 7.18 -10.56 17.64
N ASP A 77 8.14 -11.44 17.94
CA ASP A 77 8.43 -11.90 19.31
C ASP A 77 8.69 -10.72 20.25
N GLY A 78 7.90 -10.64 21.33
CA GLY A 78 8.01 -9.56 22.32
C GLY A 78 7.41 -8.23 21.87
N CYS A 79 6.77 -8.18 20.70
CA CYS A 79 6.02 -7.02 20.25
C CYS A 79 4.66 -6.95 20.98
N GLU A 80 4.66 -6.38 22.18
CA GLU A 80 3.41 -6.21 22.93
C GLU A 80 2.55 -5.11 22.30
N PHE A 81 3.12 -3.89 22.14
CA PHE A 81 2.46 -2.74 21.53
C PHE A 81 3.48 -1.77 20.92
N GLY A 82 3.15 -1.18 19.77
CA GLY A 82 3.92 -0.09 19.16
C GLY A 82 4.54 -0.42 17.80
N PRO A 83 5.42 0.45 17.30
CA PRO A 83 6.03 0.31 15.98
C PRO A 83 6.99 -0.89 15.94
N VAL A 84 6.98 -1.59 14.80
CA VAL A 84 7.92 -2.67 14.49
C VAL A 84 8.83 -2.20 13.38
N GLU A 85 10.14 -2.35 13.57
CA GLU A 85 11.10 -2.06 12.52
C GLU A 85 10.99 -3.10 11.41
N ALA A 86 10.78 -2.64 10.19
CA ALA A 86 10.77 -3.45 8.99
C ALA A 86 11.23 -2.58 7.81
N ASP A 87 12.00 -3.14 6.90
CA ASP A 87 12.25 -2.56 5.57
C ASP A 87 11.22 -3.08 4.56
N MET A 88 10.91 -4.36 4.67
CA MET A 88 9.92 -5.05 3.84
C MET A 88 9.08 -6.01 4.68
N VAL A 89 7.79 -6.10 4.34
CA VAL A 89 6.81 -7.00 4.96
C VAL A 89 6.16 -7.83 3.86
N MET A 90 6.28 -9.14 3.95
CA MET A 90 5.59 -10.08 3.07
C MET A 90 4.33 -10.59 3.79
N VAL A 91 3.17 -10.25 3.24
CA VAL A 91 1.87 -10.53 3.89
C VAL A 91 1.20 -11.74 3.26
N ALA A 92 0.79 -12.70 4.10
CA ALA A 92 -0.07 -13.80 3.70
C ALA A 92 -1.50 -13.30 3.55
N THR A 93 -1.98 -13.17 2.31
CA THR A 93 -3.32 -12.61 2.03
C THR A 93 -4.46 -13.59 2.27
N GLY A 94 -4.16 -14.85 2.62
CA GLY A 94 -5.11 -15.96 2.62
C GLY A 94 -5.34 -16.56 1.23
N SER A 95 -4.89 -15.92 0.15
CA SER A 95 -5.02 -16.44 -1.22
C SER A 95 -3.79 -17.18 -1.70
N ASN A 96 -4.00 -18.28 -2.43
CA ASN A 96 -2.93 -18.94 -3.20
C ASN A 96 -2.54 -18.18 -4.48
N HIS A 97 -3.32 -17.16 -4.86
CA HIS A 97 -3.18 -16.42 -6.11
C HIS A 97 -2.76 -14.96 -5.90
N MET A 98 -2.45 -14.56 -4.67
CA MET A 98 -2.06 -13.19 -4.35
C MET A 98 -0.93 -13.13 -3.32
N ILE A 99 0.16 -12.48 -3.72
CA ILE A 99 1.30 -12.15 -2.85
C ILE A 99 1.32 -10.64 -2.66
N LEU A 100 1.51 -10.19 -1.42
CA LEU A 100 1.63 -8.78 -1.08
C LEU A 100 3.01 -8.50 -0.45
N GLU A 101 3.88 -7.83 -1.20
CA GLU A 101 5.19 -7.32 -0.76
C GLU A 101 5.03 -5.83 -0.45
N VAL A 102 5.22 -5.43 0.81
CA VAL A 102 5.11 -4.03 1.23
C VAL A 102 6.47 -3.52 1.67
N ARG A 103 6.95 -2.47 1.02
CA ARG A 103 8.18 -1.76 1.40
C ARG A 103 7.82 -0.57 2.26
N THR A 104 8.23 -0.55 3.51
CA THR A 104 7.88 0.51 4.48
C THR A 104 8.55 1.84 4.14
N GLY A 105 9.79 1.77 3.62
CA GLY A 105 10.58 2.92 3.22
C GLY A 105 11.42 3.51 4.35
N ASP A 106 12.04 4.64 4.07
CA ASP A 106 12.81 5.38 5.07
C ASP A 106 11.87 5.99 6.14
N PRO A 107 12.08 5.75 7.44
CA PRO A 107 11.19 6.26 8.50
C PRO A 107 11.12 7.78 8.62
N GLU A 108 12.15 8.52 8.21
CA GLU A 108 12.12 9.99 8.24
C GLU A 108 11.27 10.55 7.11
N GLN A 109 11.34 9.94 5.92
CA GLN A 109 10.58 10.35 4.74
C GLN A 109 9.17 9.75 4.68
N HIS A 110 8.96 8.60 5.32
CA HIS A 110 7.74 7.79 5.22
C HIS A 110 7.18 7.46 6.60
N ALA A 111 7.20 8.41 7.54
CA ALA A 111 6.73 8.21 8.91
C ALA A 111 5.27 7.72 9.03
N GLY A 112 4.45 7.92 7.98
CA GLY A 112 3.07 7.41 7.91
C GLY A 112 2.97 5.93 7.55
N ASN A 113 4.07 5.30 7.10
CA ASN A 113 4.14 3.89 6.75
C ASN A 113 4.66 3.11 7.95
N LEU A 114 3.83 2.20 8.46
CA LEU A 114 4.07 1.59 9.75
C LEU A 114 3.58 0.16 9.78
N LEU A 115 4.48 -0.75 10.17
CA LEU A 115 4.12 -2.03 10.78
C LEU A 115 4.06 -1.82 12.30
N SER A 116 3.01 -2.29 12.96
CA SER A 116 2.83 -2.09 14.40
C SER A 116 2.07 -3.23 15.05
N CYS A 117 2.36 -3.51 16.32
CA CYS A 117 1.50 -4.33 17.16
C CYS A 117 0.53 -3.43 17.91
N ASN A 118 -0.76 -3.74 17.77
CA ASN A 118 -1.85 -2.97 18.31
C ASN A 118 -2.69 -3.82 19.24
N TYR A 119 -3.45 -3.13 20.09
CA TYR A 119 -4.48 -3.73 20.92
C TYR A 119 -5.81 -3.78 20.16
N ASP A 120 -6.46 -4.94 20.16
CA ASP A 120 -7.83 -5.13 19.74
C ASP A 120 -8.62 -5.89 20.82
N PRO A 121 -9.55 -5.22 21.54
CA PRO A 121 -10.31 -5.86 22.61
C PRO A 121 -11.22 -7.00 22.12
N ASN A 122 -11.55 -7.03 20.83
CA ASN A 122 -12.39 -8.10 20.27
C ASN A 122 -11.62 -9.42 20.10
N LEU A 123 -10.29 -9.38 20.16
CA LEU A 123 -9.42 -10.56 20.04
C LEU A 123 -8.97 -11.11 21.41
N ILE A 124 -9.52 -10.58 22.51
CA ILE A 124 -9.24 -11.13 23.85
C ILE A 124 -9.79 -12.55 23.93
N SER A 125 -8.94 -13.47 24.37
CA SER A 125 -9.29 -14.86 24.63
C SER A 125 -8.61 -15.32 25.92
N ASP A 126 -8.93 -16.53 26.37
CA ASP A 126 -8.28 -17.14 27.54
C ASP A 126 -6.76 -17.29 27.35
N ASP A 127 -6.30 -17.34 26.09
CA ASP A 127 -4.91 -17.59 25.70
C ASP A 127 -4.14 -16.31 25.28
N GLY A 128 -4.77 -15.13 25.25
CA GLY A 128 -4.10 -13.92 24.77
C GLY A 128 -4.78 -12.58 25.10
N PHE A 129 -3.99 -11.51 25.14
CA PHE A 129 -4.45 -10.16 25.55
C PHE A 129 -5.11 -9.34 24.43
N GLY A 130 -5.47 -9.94 23.30
CA GLY A 130 -6.06 -9.23 22.17
C GLY A 130 -5.03 -8.41 21.40
N HIS A 131 -3.96 -9.05 20.95
CA HIS A 131 -2.96 -8.43 20.07
C HIS A 131 -3.40 -8.53 18.61
N MET A 132 -3.04 -7.54 17.80
CA MET A 132 -3.27 -7.52 16.35
C MET A 132 -2.12 -6.79 15.67
N THR A 133 -1.61 -7.38 14.59
CA THR A 133 -0.58 -6.74 13.78
C THR A 133 -1.25 -5.84 12.76
N ARG A 134 -0.83 -4.57 12.66
CA ARG A 134 -1.37 -3.62 11.69
C ARG A 134 -0.27 -3.14 10.75
N LEU A 135 -0.54 -3.21 9.46
CA LEU A 135 0.30 -2.64 8.41
C LEU A 135 -0.46 -1.53 7.71
N LYS A 136 0.02 -0.29 7.86
CA LYS A 136 -0.65 0.90 7.40
C LYS A 136 0.31 1.81 6.64
N GLY A 137 -0.18 2.53 5.63
CA GLY A 137 0.62 3.56 4.99
C GLY A 137 0.06 4.08 3.67
N CYS A 138 0.88 4.88 3.00
CA CYS A 138 0.67 5.33 1.64
C CYS A 138 1.70 4.68 0.72
N PHE A 139 1.21 4.05 -0.35
CA PHE A 139 2.06 3.29 -1.26
C PHE A 139 1.67 3.49 -2.71
N PHE A 140 2.62 3.29 -3.61
CA PHE A 140 2.35 3.04 -5.02
C PHE A 140 2.29 1.54 -5.27
N ALA A 141 1.12 1.02 -5.61
CA ALA A 141 0.90 -0.36 -5.97
C ALA A 141 1.33 -0.64 -7.42
N HIS A 142 2.23 -1.60 -7.57
CA HIS A 142 2.68 -2.10 -8.86
C HIS A 142 2.42 -3.60 -8.96
N ALA A 143 1.75 -4.02 -10.03
CA ALA A 143 1.41 -5.41 -10.27
C ALA A 143 2.55 -6.10 -11.02
N ILE A 144 3.12 -7.13 -10.40
CA ILE A 144 4.04 -8.05 -11.05
C ILE A 144 3.23 -9.29 -11.39
N SER A 145 2.96 -9.46 -12.69
CA SER A 145 2.28 -10.67 -13.16
C SER A 145 3.20 -11.88 -12.99
N ILE A 146 2.68 -12.89 -12.30
CA ILE A 146 3.26 -14.23 -12.23
C ILE A 146 2.25 -15.22 -12.81
N PRO A 147 2.69 -16.40 -13.31
CA PRO A 147 1.76 -17.38 -13.84
C PRO A 147 0.68 -17.71 -12.79
N THR A 148 -0.58 -17.56 -13.17
CA THR A 148 -1.78 -17.86 -12.35
C THR A 148 -2.00 -17.03 -11.09
N ALA A 149 -1.16 -16.02 -10.81
CA ALA A 149 -1.27 -15.22 -9.58
C ALA A 149 -0.86 -13.76 -9.83
N VAL A 150 -1.18 -12.89 -8.87
CA VAL A 150 -0.72 -11.49 -8.85
C VAL A 150 0.24 -11.29 -7.68
N HIS A 151 1.36 -10.65 -7.94
CA HIS A 151 2.24 -10.16 -6.90
C HIS A 151 2.13 -8.63 -6.87
N TRP A 152 1.51 -8.10 -5.81
CA TRP A 152 1.47 -6.67 -5.54
C TRP A 152 2.73 -6.25 -4.79
N ARG A 153 3.54 -5.42 -5.43
CA ARG A 153 4.62 -4.69 -4.77
C ARG A 153 4.15 -3.29 -4.44
N LEU A 154 4.07 -2.99 -3.15
CA LEU A 154 3.74 -1.67 -2.63
C LEU A 154 5.02 -0.91 -2.32
N ASN A 155 5.26 0.16 -3.06
CA ASN A 155 6.43 1.03 -2.88
C ASN A 155 6.03 2.22 -2.00
N PRO A 156 6.88 2.65 -1.06
CA PRO A 156 6.53 3.69 -0.10
C PRO A 156 6.31 5.04 -0.80
N LEU A 157 5.28 5.76 -0.38
CA LEU A 157 5.05 7.15 -0.73
C LEU A 157 4.99 7.99 0.56
N PRO A 158 5.32 9.30 0.50
CA PRO A 158 5.09 10.19 1.62
C PRO A 158 3.59 10.26 1.95
N ALA A 159 3.27 10.51 3.22
CA ALA A 159 1.90 10.50 3.72
C ALA A 159 0.98 11.47 2.94
N GLU A 160 1.51 12.62 2.53
CA GLU A 160 0.85 13.65 1.72
C GLU A 160 0.27 13.10 0.41
N ALA A 161 0.90 12.09 -0.20
CA ALA A 161 0.42 11.49 -1.45
C ALA A 161 -0.94 10.78 -1.29
N CYS A 162 -1.29 10.37 -0.06
CA CYS A 162 -2.59 9.82 0.29
C CYS A 162 -3.51 10.83 1.00
N GLY A 163 -3.11 12.11 1.07
CA GLY A 163 -3.86 13.15 1.77
C GLY A 163 -3.77 13.04 3.29
N PHE A 164 -2.69 12.48 3.83
CA PHE A 164 -2.38 12.55 5.25
C PHE A 164 -1.53 13.78 5.59
N GLY A 165 -1.88 14.49 6.66
CA GLY A 165 -1.05 15.56 7.25
C GLY A 165 -1.51 16.99 6.93
N ASP A 166 -2.65 17.38 7.48
CA ASP A 166 -2.89 18.81 7.85
C ASP A 166 -2.25 19.10 9.22
#